data_AF-A0A6D2WMS4-F1
#
_entry.id   AF-A0A6D2WMS4-F1
#
_cell.length_a   1.000
_cell.length_b   1.000
_cell.length_c   1.000
_cell.angle_alpha   90.00
_cell.angle_beta   90.00
_cell.angle_gamma   90.00
#
_symmetry.space_group_name_H-M   'P 1'
#
loop_
_entity.id
_entity.type
_entity.pdbx_description
1 polymer ?
#
loop_
_entity_poly.entity_id
_entity_poly.type
_entity_poly.pdbx_seq_one_letter_code
_entity_poly.pdbx_strand_id
1 'polypeptide(L)'
;MASSMRSLFSDHGKYVESFRRFLNHSTEHQCMQEFMDKKLPGIIARIGDTKSEIKILSIGGGAGEIDLQILSKVQAQYPGVCINNEVVEPSAEQIAKYKELVAKTSNLENVKFAWHKETSSEYQSKMLEKKELQKWDFIHMIQMLYYVKDIPATLKFFHSLLGTNAKMLIIVVSGSSGWDKLWKKYGSRFPQDDLCQYITSDDLTQMLDNLGLKYECYDLLSTMDISDCFIDGNENGDLLWDFLTETCNFNATAPPDLRAELGKDLQEPEFSAKKEGKVLFNNTLSFIVVEA
;
A
#
# COMPACT_ATOMS: atom_id res chain seq x y z
N MET A 1 -0.02 31.97 18.32
CA MET A 1 0.41 31.68 16.95
C MET A 1 -0.16 30.32 16.60
N ALA A 2 -0.96 30.20 15.53
CA ALA A 2 -1.41 28.88 15.09
C ALA A 2 -0.17 28.07 14.69
N SER A 3 -0.04 26.85 15.21
CA SER A 3 1.02 25.93 14.80
C SER A 3 0.88 25.67 13.30
N SER A 4 1.98 25.68 12.56
CA SER A 4 1.98 25.26 11.16
C SER A 4 1.53 23.79 11.05
N MET A 5 0.81 23.46 9.99
CA MET A 5 0.49 22.08 9.64
C MET A 5 1.80 21.27 9.50
N ARG A 6 1.80 20.04 9.98
CA ARG A 6 2.94 19.12 9.91
C ARG A 6 2.48 17.79 9.34
N SER A 7 3.33 17.16 8.54
CA SER A 7 3.12 15.83 7.99
C SER A 7 2.71 14.82 9.06
N LEU A 8 1.75 13.95 8.75
CA LEU A 8 1.33 12.86 9.63
C LEU A 8 2.50 11.92 9.95
N PHE A 9 3.44 11.75 9.01
CA PHE A 9 4.66 10.95 9.20
C PHE A 9 5.62 11.51 10.24
N SER A 10 5.54 12.80 10.55
CA SER A 10 6.36 13.41 11.61
C SER A 10 5.97 12.96 13.02
N ASP A 11 4.84 12.26 13.17
CA ASP A 11 4.36 11.69 14.43
C ASP A 11 3.90 10.24 14.22
N HIS A 12 4.81 9.29 14.47
CA HIS A 12 4.56 7.86 14.30
C HIS A 12 3.33 7.36 15.07
N GLY A 13 3.09 7.89 16.29
CA GLY A 13 1.95 7.47 17.11
C GLY A 13 0.62 7.86 16.45
N LYS A 14 0.52 9.09 15.98
CA LYS A 14 -0.66 9.58 15.25
C LYS A 14 -0.83 8.90 13.90
N TYR A 15 0.25 8.66 13.18
CA TYR A 15 0.21 7.92 11.91
C TYR A 15 -0.42 6.53 12.12
N VAL A 16 0.11 5.76 13.08
CA VAL A 16 -0.42 4.42 13.39
C VAL A 16 -1.88 4.46 13.83
N GLU A 17 -2.26 5.43 14.67
CA GLU A 17 -3.63 5.53 15.14
C GLU A 17 -4.60 5.89 14.01
N SER A 18 -4.26 6.87 13.17
CA SER A 18 -5.08 7.33 12.05
C SER A 18 -5.19 6.25 10.97
N PHE A 19 -4.08 5.57 10.65
CA PHE A 19 -4.07 4.42 9.76
C PHE A 19 -4.97 3.28 10.26
N ARG A 20 -4.94 2.99 11.58
CA ARG A 20 -5.86 2.01 12.17
C ARG A 20 -7.32 2.44 12.04
N ARG A 21 -7.64 3.74 12.18
CA ARG A 21 -9.01 4.23 11.95
C ARG A 21 -9.42 4.06 10.50
N PHE A 22 -8.54 4.42 9.56
CA PHE A 22 -8.75 4.19 8.14
C PHE A 22 -9.07 2.72 7.83
N LEU A 23 -8.25 1.77 8.29
CA LEU A 23 -8.50 0.34 8.05
C LEU A 23 -9.84 -0.13 8.61
N ASN A 24 -10.22 0.32 9.82
CA ASN A 24 -11.48 -0.07 10.45
C ASN A 24 -12.73 0.59 9.83
N HIS A 25 -12.55 1.69 9.08
CA HIS A 25 -13.64 2.45 8.46
C HIS A 25 -13.58 2.41 6.93
N SER A 26 -12.78 1.52 6.36
CA SER A 26 -12.69 1.35 4.91
C SER A 26 -12.84 -0.11 4.52
N THR A 27 -13.09 -0.32 3.23
CA THR A 27 -13.05 -1.65 2.63
C THR A 27 -11.65 -2.01 2.14
N GLU A 28 -10.58 -1.40 2.65
CA GLU A 28 -9.20 -1.56 2.17
C GLU A 28 -8.78 -3.03 2.08
N HIS A 29 -8.70 -3.71 3.23
CA HIS A 29 -8.30 -5.13 3.27
C HIS A 29 -9.37 -6.04 2.66
N GLN A 30 -10.65 -5.65 2.67
CA GLN A 30 -11.71 -6.42 2.01
C GLN A 30 -11.54 -6.41 0.49
N CYS A 31 -11.22 -5.25 -0.09
CA CYS A 31 -10.93 -5.07 -1.51
C CYS A 31 -9.68 -5.86 -1.92
N MET A 32 -8.62 -5.79 -1.12
CA MET A 32 -7.43 -6.61 -1.34
C MET A 32 -7.76 -8.10 -1.27
N GLN A 33 -8.54 -8.55 -0.27
CA GLN A 33 -8.96 -9.95 -0.15
C GLN A 33 -9.74 -10.40 -1.39
N GLU A 34 -10.66 -9.59 -1.90
CA GLU A 34 -11.41 -9.90 -3.13
C GLU A 34 -10.47 -10.10 -4.32
N PHE A 35 -9.45 -9.25 -4.47
CA PHE A 35 -8.43 -9.43 -5.50
C PHE A 35 -7.63 -10.72 -5.29
N MET A 36 -7.18 -10.99 -4.06
CA MET A 36 -6.44 -12.21 -3.72
C MET A 36 -7.26 -13.48 -3.99
N ASP A 37 -8.58 -13.43 -3.82
CA ASP A 37 -9.46 -14.58 -4.07
C ASP A 37 -9.77 -14.77 -5.55
N LYS A 38 -10.05 -13.68 -6.29
CA LYS A 38 -10.58 -13.76 -7.66
C LYS A 38 -9.53 -13.66 -8.75
N LYS A 39 -8.43 -12.93 -8.53
CA LYS A 39 -7.45 -12.57 -9.55
C LYS A 39 -6.10 -13.20 -9.31
N LEU A 40 -5.61 -13.16 -8.06
CA LEU A 40 -4.27 -13.65 -7.73
C LEU A 40 -4.02 -15.10 -8.21
N PRO A 41 -4.92 -16.09 -8.05
CA PRO A 41 -4.65 -17.47 -8.46
C PRO A 41 -4.24 -17.60 -9.94
N GLY A 42 -4.83 -16.80 -10.83
CA GLY A 42 -4.45 -16.77 -12.25
C GLY A 42 -3.10 -16.10 -12.49
N ILE A 43 -2.78 -15.04 -11.73
CA ILE A 43 -1.52 -14.29 -11.83
C ILE A 43 -0.33 -15.16 -11.40
N ILE A 44 -0.47 -15.89 -10.29
CA ILE A 44 0.60 -16.72 -9.73
C ILE A 44 0.62 -18.15 -10.30
N ALA A 45 -0.24 -18.48 -11.26
CA ALA A 45 -0.47 -19.85 -11.71
C ALA A 45 0.79 -20.58 -12.22
N ARG A 46 1.81 -19.81 -12.64
CA ARG A 46 3.05 -20.32 -13.29
C ARG A 46 4.35 -19.86 -12.65
N ILE A 47 4.30 -19.13 -11.53
CA ILE A 47 5.52 -18.59 -10.89
C ILE A 47 6.41 -19.71 -10.34
N GLY A 48 5.84 -20.86 -9.99
CA GLY A 48 6.52 -22.03 -9.44
C GLY A 48 6.80 -23.15 -10.45
N ASP A 49 6.44 -22.97 -11.73
CA ASP A 49 6.69 -23.98 -12.76
C ASP A 49 8.18 -24.35 -12.80
N THR A 50 8.48 -25.66 -12.79
CA THR A 50 9.84 -26.26 -12.80
C THR A 50 10.74 -25.96 -11.61
N LYS A 51 10.23 -25.32 -10.54
CA LYS A 51 11.00 -24.93 -9.36
C LYS A 51 10.73 -25.86 -8.18
N SER A 52 11.77 -26.18 -7.41
CA SER A 52 11.68 -26.95 -6.15
C SER A 52 11.51 -26.05 -4.91
N GLU A 53 11.68 -24.74 -5.07
CA GLU A 53 11.47 -23.70 -4.07
C GLU A 53 10.88 -22.47 -4.77
N ILE A 54 9.90 -21.82 -4.13
CA ILE A 54 9.30 -20.56 -4.60
C ILE A 54 9.80 -19.43 -3.70
N LYS A 55 10.35 -18.38 -4.31
CA LYS A 55 10.90 -17.21 -3.63
C LYS A 55 9.97 -16.02 -3.76
N ILE A 56 9.45 -15.53 -2.63
CA ILE A 56 8.57 -14.38 -2.54
C ILE A 56 9.28 -13.25 -1.79
N LEU A 57 9.26 -12.05 -2.39
CA LEU A 57 9.80 -10.84 -1.78
C LEU A 57 8.67 -9.85 -1.51
N SER A 58 8.41 -9.62 -0.22
CA SER A 58 7.44 -8.67 0.28
C SER A 58 8.14 -7.35 0.60
N ILE A 59 7.82 -6.29 -0.13
CA ILE A 59 8.34 -4.95 0.10
C ILE A 59 7.26 -4.13 0.78
N GLY A 60 7.55 -3.64 2.00
CA GLY A 60 6.57 -2.99 2.85
C GLY A 60 5.49 -3.95 3.38
N GLY A 61 5.88 -5.18 3.76
CA GLY A 61 4.93 -6.22 4.19
C GLY A 61 4.13 -5.90 5.45
N GLY A 62 4.46 -4.83 6.18
CA GLY A 62 3.67 -4.38 7.32
C GLY A 62 3.50 -5.46 8.39
N ALA A 63 2.25 -5.65 8.84
CA ALA A 63 1.89 -6.64 9.84
C ALA A 63 1.54 -8.03 9.26
N GLY A 64 1.69 -8.21 7.94
CA GLY A 64 1.67 -9.51 7.27
C GLY A 64 0.29 -10.09 6.95
N GLU A 65 -0.81 -9.39 7.21
CA GLU A 65 -2.16 -9.92 6.93
C GLU A 65 -2.35 -10.27 5.45
N ILE A 66 -1.93 -9.37 4.55
CA ILE A 66 -2.05 -9.58 3.11
C ILE A 66 -1.01 -10.57 2.58
N ASP A 67 0.22 -10.54 3.10
CA ASP A 67 1.24 -11.54 2.78
C ASP A 67 0.76 -12.96 3.05
N LEU A 68 0.13 -13.23 4.20
CA LEU A 68 -0.39 -14.56 4.51
C LEU A 68 -1.52 -14.99 3.56
N GLN A 69 -2.31 -14.05 3.05
CA GLN A 69 -3.30 -14.34 2.00
C GLN A 69 -2.63 -14.72 0.68
N ILE A 70 -1.58 -14.00 0.28
CA ILE A 70 -0.79 -14.32 -0.91
C ILE A 70 -0.18 -15.72 -0.76
N LEU A 71 0.48 -15.98 0.38
CA LEU A 71 1.11 -17.27 0.69
C LEU A 71 0.10 -18.41 0.64
N SER A 72 -1.10 -18.22 1.18
CA SER A 72 -2.18 -19.20 1.12
C SER A 72 -2.54 -19.57 -0.33
N LYS A 73 -2.63 -18.59 -1.25
CA LYS A 73 -2.88 -18.88 -2.68
C LYS A 73 -1.71 -19.59 -3.34
N VAL A 74 -0.48 -19.21 -3.01
CA VAL A 74 0.73 -19.88 -3.54
C VAL A 74 0.82 -21.33 -3.07
N GLN A 75 0.57 -21.60 -1.78
CA GLN A 75 0.54 -22.96 -1.24
C GLN A 75 -0.58 -23.81 -1.86
N ALA A 76 -1.74 -23.22 -2.11
CA ALA A 76 -2.86 -23.90 -2.77
C ALA A 76 -2.52 -24.28 -4.23
N GLN A 77 -1.80 -23.39 -4.94
CA GLN A 77 -1.36 -23.64 -6.31
C GLN A 77 -0.20 -24.65 -6.39
N TYR A 78 0.69 -24.66 -5.39
CA TYR A 78 1.91 -25.46 -5.37
C TYR A 78 2.03 -26.29 -4.07
N PRO A 79 1.15 -27.30 -3.87
CA PRO A 79 1.12 -28.08 -2.64
C PRO A 79 2.45 -28.81 -2.42
N GLY A 80 3.01 -28.66 -1.22
CA GLY A 80 4.25 -29.32 -0.80
C GLY A 80 5.56 -28.65 -1.27
N VAL A 81 5.49 -27.60 -2.09
CA VAL A 81 6.69 -26.83 -2.49
C VAL A 81 7.11 -25.91 -1.34
N CYS A 82 8.42 -25.85 -1.07
CA CYS A 82 8.97 -24.94 -0.07
C CYS A 82 8.85 -23.49 -0.57
N ILE A 83 8.40 -22.58 0.31
CA ILE A 83 8.31 -21.15 0.01
C ILE A 83 9.31 -20.41 0.89
N ASN A 84 10.19 -19.60 0.29
CA ASN A 84 11.02 -18.64 1.00
C ASN A 84 10.37 -17.25 0.86
N ASN A 85 9.83 -16.73 1.96
CA ASN A 85 9.18 -15.43 2.03
C ASN A 85 10.08 -14.43 2.78
N GLU A 86 10.75 -13.55 2.04
CA GLU A 86 11.55 -12.48 2.64
C GLU A 86 10.76 -11.17 2.65
N VAL A 87 10.84 -10.45 3.77
CA VAL A 87 10.09 -9.22 4.02
C VAL A 87 11.07 -8.08 4.26
N VAL A 88 10.90 -6.98 3.53
CA VAL A 88 11.62 -5.71 3.72
C VAL A 88 10.66 -4.71 4.33
N GLU A 89 10.83 -4.40 5.62
CA GLU A 89 9.92 -3.55 6.40
C GLU A 89 10.72 -2.70 7.39
N PRO A 90 10.74 -1.36 7.27
CA PRO A 90 11.53 -0.52 8.16
C PRO A 90 10.98 -0.46 9.61
N SER A 91 9.67 -0.66 9.80
CA SER A 91 9.03 -0.55 11.12
C SER A 91 9.22 -1.81 11.96
N ALA A 92 9.94 -1.67 13.07
CA ALA A 92 10.10 -2.76 14.04
C ALA A 92 8.77 -3.20 14.67
N GLU A 93 7.83 -2.26 14.84
CA GLU A 93 6.50 -2.54 15.38
C GLU A 93 5.69 -3.42 14.42
N GLN A 94 5.74 -3.11 13.11
CA GLN A 94 5.07 -3.90 12.09
C GLN A 94 5.67 -5.31 11.98
N ILE A 95 7.01 -5.42 11.98
CA ILE A 95 7.70 -6.73 12.03
C ILE A 95 7.29 -7.54 13.26
N ALA A 96 7.16 -6.90 14.43
CA ALA A 96 6.73 -7.59 15.64
C ALA A 96 5.32 -8.17 15.49
N LYS A 97 4.36 -7.36 15.00
CA LYS A 97 2.98 -7.82 14.71
C LYS A 97 2.95 -8.94 13.67
N TYR A 98 3.77 -8.85 12.63
CA TYR A 98 3.89 -9.90 11.61
C TYR A 98 4.40 -11.20 12.24
N LYS A 99 5.48 -11.16 13.04
CA LYS A 99 5.98 -12.35 13.74
C LYS A 99 4.93 -12.97 14.66
N GLU A 100 4.19 -12.17 15.40
CA GLU A 100 3.07 -12.64 16.23
C GLU A 100 1.96 -13.29 15.40
N LEU A 101 1.63 -12.71 14.24
CA LEU A 101 0.65 -13.25 13.31
C LEU A 101 1.09 -14.60 12.73
N VAL A 102 2.36 -14.73 12.33
CA VAL A 102 2.93 -16.01 11.86
C VAL A 102 2.90 -17.05 12.98
N ALA A 103 3.29 -16.68 14.21
CA ALA A 103 3.34 -17.60 15.34
C ALA A 103 1.96 -18.20 15.72
N LYS A 104 0.87 -17.47 15.47
CA LYS A 104 -0.51 -17.94 15.74
C LYS A 104 -1.20 -18.59 14.53
N THR A 105 -0.55 -18.62 13.36
CA THR A 105 -1.14 -19.13 12.12
C THR A 105 -0.65 -20.54 11.83
N SER A 106 -1.57 -21.49 11.66
CA SER A 106 -1.29 -22.87 11.22
C SER A 106 -1.05 -22.96 9.70
N ASN A 107 -0.58 -24.11 9.22
CA ASN A 107 -0.35 -24.41 7.79
C ASN A 107 0.81 -23.61 7.15
N LEU A 108 1.78 -23.18 7.95
CA LEU A 108 2.97 -22.45 7.49
C LEU A 108 4.25 -23.29 7.55
N GLU A 109 4.15 -24.61 7.73
CA GLU A 109 5.31 -25.50 7.93
C GLU A 109 6.26 -25.52 6.71
N ASN A 110 5.72 -25.31 5.52
CA ASN A 110 6.49 -25.24 4.27
C ASN A 110 6.95 -23.83 3.91
N VAL A 111 6.69 -22.82 4.76
CA VAL A 111 7.04 -21.42 4.52
C VAL A 111 8.15 -21.00 5.47
N LYS A 112 9.27 -20.55 4.91
CA LYS A 112 10.37 -19.94 5.64
C LYS A 112 10.23 -18.43 5.57
N PHE A 113 10.34 -17.76 6.72
CA PHE A 113 10.28 -16.31 6.80
C PHE A 113 11.65 -15.73 7.14
N ALA A 114 12.03 -14.64 6.47
CA ALA A 114 13.09 -13.75 6.92
C ALA A 114 12.60 -12.30 6.89
N TRP A 115 12.93 -11.53 7.93
CA TRP A 115 12.54 -10.14 8.04
C TRP A 115 13.78 -9.25 8.07
N HIS A 116 13.81 -8.28 7.16
CA HIS A 116 14.85 -7.27 7.05
C HIS A 116 14.29 -5.92 7.51
N LYS A 117 14.81 -5.42 8.62
CA LYS A 117 14.40 -4.12 9.17
C LYS A 117 15.14 -2.99 8.46
N GLU A 118 14.68 -2.67 7.25
CA GLU A 118 15.24 -1.64 6.37
C GLU A 118 14.20 -1.20 5.34
N THR A 119 14.45 -0.08 4.68
CA THR A 119 13.66 0.42 3.55
C THR A 119 13.97 -0.32 2.26
N SER A 120 13.11 -0.19 1.24
CA SER A 120 13.38 -0.73 -0.11
C SER A 120 14.67 -0.17 -0.73
N SER A 121 15.01 1.10 -0.45
CA SER A 121 16.22 1.76 -0.93
C SER A 121 17.49 1.22 -0.25
N GLU A 122 17.46 1.00 1.07
CA GLU A 122 18.55 0.36 1.81
C GLU A 122 18.74 -1.08 1.35
N TYR A 123 17.65 -1.85 1.20
CA TYR A 123 17.68 -3.21 0.66
C TYR A 123 18.31 -3.22 -0.75
N GLN A 124 17.86 -2.34 -1.64
CA GLN A 124 18.43 -2.19 -2.98
C GLN A 124 19.94 -1.92 -2.92
N SER A 125 20.37 -0.95 -2.11
CA SER A 125 21.78 -0.59 -1.98
C SER A 125 22.62 -1.78 -1.49
N LYS A 126 22.15 -2.47 -0.44
CA LYS A 126 22.79 -3.67 0.11
C LYS A 126 22.84 -4.82 -0.89
N MET A 127 21.81 -5.00 -1.71
CA MET A 127 21.80 -6.06 -2.73
C MET A 127 22.76 -5.76 -3.87
N LEU A 128 22.92 -4.48 -4.26
CA LEU A 128 23.87 -4.06 -5.30
C LEU A 128 25.34 -4.26 -4.91
N GLU A 129 25.66 -4.39 -3.61
CA GLU A 129 26.99 -4.76 -3.14
C GLU A 129 27.33 -6.25 -3.35
N LYS A 130 26.33 -7.10 -3.62
CA LYS A 130 26.54 -8.53 -3.85
C LYS A 130 27.03 -8.78 -5.28
N LYS A 131 27.92 -9.78 -5.44
CA LYS A 131 28.46 -10.20 -6.74
C LYS A 131 27.38 -10.76 -7.67
N GLU A 132 26.38 -11.42 -7.11
CA GLU A 132 25.25 -12.00 -7.83
C GLU A 132 23.95 -11.55 -7.19
N LEU A 133 23.03 -11.05 -8.02
CA LEU A 133 21.71 -10.63 -7.59
C LEU A 133 20.77 -11.84 -7.57
N GLN A 134 20.15 -12.07 -6.42
CA GLN A 134 19.13 -13.11 -6.26
C GLN A 134 17.91 -12.80 -7.11
N LYS A 135 17.37 -13.85 -7.74
CA LYS A 135 16.09 -13.81 -8.47
C LYS A 135 14.93 -14.24 -7.59
N TRP A 136 13.76 -13.67 -7.88
CA TRP A 136 12.50 -13.91 -7.17
C TRP A 136 11.42 -14.36 -8.15
N ASP A 137 10.47 -15.13 -7.62
CA ASP A 137 9.37 -15.70 -8.38
C ASP A 137 8.11 -14.86 -8.24
N PHE A 138 7.98 -14.16 -7.11
CA PHE A 138 6.96 -13.15 -6.90
C PHE A 138 7.52 -12.01 -6.06
N ILE A 139 7.30 -10.78 -6.50
CA ILE A 139 7.62 -9.57 -5.72
C ILE A 139 6.32 -8.81 -5.52
N HIS A 140 6.07 -8.27 -4.34
CA HIS A 140 4.93 -7.37 -4.16
C HIS A 140 5.26 -6.12 -3.36
N MET A 141 4.66 -4.99 -3.77
CA MET A 141 4.78 -3.66 -3.18
C MET A 141 3.38 -3.12 -2.92
N ILE A 142 2.86 -3.34 -1.72
CA ILE A 142 1.45 -3.05 -1.40
C ILE A 142 1.39 -1.77 -0.57
N GLN A 143 0.75 -0.72 -1.11
CA GLN A 143 0.49 0.54 -0.41
C GLN A 143 1.73 1.19 0.24
N MET A 144 2.90 1.08 -0.41
CA MET A 144 4.18 1.53 0.16
C MET A 144 5.01 2.43 -0.75
N LEU A 145 4.67 2.55 -2.03
CA LEU A 145 5.44 3.37 -2.98
C LEU A 145 5.34 4.87 -2.69
N TYR A 146 4.34 5.30 -1.91
CA TYR A 146 4.24 6.66 -1.38
C TYR A 146 5.49 7.07 -0.60
N TYR A 147 6.18 6.11 0.02
CA TYR A 147 7.33 6.34 0.91
C TYR A 147 8.68 6.09 0.23
N VAL A 148 8.66 5.89 -1.09
CA VAL A 148 9.85 5.64 -1.89
C VAL A 148 10.26 6.94 -2.57
N LYS A 149 11.51 7.36 -2.39
CA LYS A 149 12.02 8.62 -2.98
C LYS A 149 12.18 8.55 -4.50
N ASP A 150 12.77 7.49 -5.02
CA ASP A 150 13.00 7.30 -6.46
C ASP A 150 12.21 6.08 -6.95
N ILE A 151 10.95 6.33 -7.34
CA ILE A 151 10.03 5.29 -7.79
C ILE A 151 10.52 4.66 -9.11
N PRO A 152 10.91 5.41 -10.16
CA PRO A 152 11.40 4.80 -11.40
C PRO A 152 12.61 3.88 -11.18
N ALA A 153 13.59 4.30 -10.36
CA ALA A 153 14.74 3.45 -10.05
C ALA A 153 14.33 2.19 -9.27
N THR A 154 13.39 2.32 -8.33
CA THR A 154 12.84 1.22 -7.54
C THR A 154 12.12 0.21 -8.44
N LEU A 155 11.20 0.66 -9.30
CA LEU A 155 10.47 -0.17 -10.25
C LEU A 155 11.45 -0.94 -11.15
N LYS A 156 12.43 -0.25 -11.72
CA LYS A 156 13.45 -0.85 -12.59
C LYS A 156 14.30 -1.87 -11.83
N PHE A 157 14.72 -1.56 -10.61
CA PHE A 157 15.54 -2.46 -9.80
C PHE A 157 14.79 -3.74 -9.45
N PHE A 158 13.60 -3.65 -8.84
CA PHE A 158 12.86 -4.83 -8.43
C PHE A 158 12.35 -5.65 -9.62
N HIS A 159 11.97 -5.01 -10.74
CA HIS A 159 11.72 -5.72 -12.00
C HIS A 159 12.96 -6.52 -12.44
N SER A 160 14.17 -5.94 -12.33
CA SER A 160 15.41 -6.65 -12.69
C SER A 160 15.71 -7.87 -11.81
N LEU A 161 15.04 -8.02 -10.65
CA LEU A 161 15.17 -9.20 -9.80
C LEU A 161 14.15 -10.30 -10.13
N LEU A 162 13.25 -10.10 -11.08
CA LEU A 162 12.30 -11.12 -11.51
C LEU A 162 13.04 -12.26 -12.25
N GLY A 163 12.71 -13.48 -11.87
CA GLY A 163 13.15 -14.72 -12.52
C GLY A 163 12.23 -15.15 -13.66
N THR A 164 12.47 -16.33 -14.23
CA THR A 164 11.61 -16.88 -15.30
C THR A 164 10.17 -17.08 -14.82
N ASN A 165 9.21 -16.58 -15.61
CA ASN A 165 7.76 -16.58 -15.33
C ASN A 165 7.35 -15.82 -14.04
N ALA A 166 8.26 -15.07 -13.43
CA ALA A 166 7.98 -14.33 -12.23
C ALA A 166 7.06 -13.13 -12.53
N LYS A 167 6.41 -12.62 -11.48
CA LYS A 167 5.53 -11.45 -11.55
C LYS A 167 5.88 -10.47 -10.43
N MET A 168 5.63 -9.19 -10.67
CA MET A 168 5.63 -8.17 -9.62
C MET A 168 4.24 -7.56 -9.48
N LEU A 169 3.68 -7.57 -8.27
CA LEU A 169 2.40 -6.94 -7.94
C LEU A 169 2.62 -5.61 -7.22
N ILE A 170 2.00 -4.55 -7.70
CA ILE A 170 2.02 -3.24 -7.06
C ILE A 170 0.57 -2.83 -6.78
N ILE A 171 0.31 -2.35 -5.56
CA ILE A 171 -1.01 -1.80 -5.19
C ILE A 171 -0.84 -0.37 -4.74
N VAL A 172 -1.58 0.53 -5.40
CA VAL A 172 -1.73 1.94 -5.04
C VAL A 172 -3.18 2.37 -5.21
N VAL A 173 -3.54 3.57 -4.75
CA VAL A 173 -4.83 4.19 -5.08
C VAL A 173 -4.93 4.47 -6.58
N SER A 174 -6.14 4.32 -7.14
CA SER A 174 -6.41 4.55 -8.57
C SER A 174 -6.39 6.04 -8.90
N GLY A 175 -5.99 6.39 -10.13
CA GLY A 175 -6.17 7.74 -10.70
C GLY A 175 -7.64 8.16 -10.84
N SER A 176 -8.57 7.21 -10.71
CA SER A 176 -10.02 7.45 -10.64
C SER A 176 -10.57 7.58 -9.21
N SER A 177 -9.72 7.46 -8.19
CA SER A 177 -10.11 7.56 -6.78
C SER A 177 -10.37 9.01 -6.34
N GLY A 178 -10.96 9.18 -5.16
CA GLY A 178 -11.10 10.47 -4.52
C GLY A 178 -9.74 11.06 -4.11
N TRP A 179 -8.72 10.22 -3.89
CA TRP A 179 -7.36 10.64 -3.57
C TRP A 179 -6.74 11.44 -4.72
N ASP A 180 -6.95 11.01 -5.97
CA ASP A 180 -6.50 11.74 -7.15
C ASP A 180 -7.02 13.19 -7.16
N LYS A 181 -8.32 13.35 -6.92
CA LYS A 181 -8.98 14.67 -6.90
C LYS A 181 -8.48 15.51 -5.73
N LEU A 182 -8.34 14.88 -4.56
CA LEU A 182 -7.87 15.53 -3.34
C LEU A 182 -6.46 16.08 -3.52
N TRP A 183 -5.53 15.28 -4.01
CA TRP A 183 -4.14 15.69 -4.18
C TRP A 183 -3.97 16.69 -5.32
N LYS A 184 -4.66 16.52 -6.46
CA LYS A 184 -4.62 17.50 -7.56
C LYS A 184 -5.16 18.87 -7.14
N LYS A 185 -6.20 18.92 -6.30
CA LYS A 185 -6.86 20.17 -5.90
C LYS A 185 -6.20 20.82 -4.67
N TYR A 186 -5.80 20.02 -3.69
CA TYR A 186 -5.37 20.51 -2.37
C TYR A 186 -3.93 20.14 -2.00
N GLY A 187 -3.23 19.31 -2.78
CA GLY A 187 -1.89 18.82 -2.43
C GLY A 187 -0.86 19.92 -2.17
N SER A 188 -0.94 21.06 -2.88
CA SER A 188 -0.08 22.23 -2.65
C SER A 188 -0.39 22.99 -1.36
N ARG A 189 -1.52 22.70 -0.71
CA ARG A 189 -1.96 23.29 0.56
C ARG A 189 -1.68 22.39 1.76
N PHE A 190 -1.34 21.12 1.54
CA PHE A 190 -0.88 20.22 2.59
C PHE A 190 0.63 20.39 2.86
N PRO A 191 1.14 19.94 4.02
CA PRO A 191 2.57 19.90 4.27
C PRO A 191 3.27 19.11 3.15
N GLN A 192 4.17 19.76 2.42
CA GLN A 192 5.09 19.05 1.55
C GLN A 192 6.19 18.47 2.42
N ASP A 193 6.19 17.15 2.55
CA ASP A 193 7.23 16.40 3.24
C ASP A 193 8.04 15.60 2.20
N ASP A 194 9.35 15.53 2.38
CA ASP A 194 10.24 14.71 1.55
C ASP A 194 9.99 13.20 1.76
N LEU A 195 9.15 12.84 2.74
CA LEU A 195 8.87 11.47 3.16
C LEU A 195 7.65 10.81 2.48
N CYS A 196 6.75 11.57 1.86
CA CYS A 196 5.53 11.03 1.25
C CYS A 196 5.24 11.69 -0.11
N GLN A 197 5.04 10.87 -1.14
CA GLN A 197 4.69 11.29 -2.49
C GLN A 197 3.25 10.91 -2.83
N TYR A 198 2.47 11.90 -3.26
CA TYR A 198 1.09 11.71 -3.74
C TYR A 198 1.10 11.13 -5.15
N ILE A 199 1.13 9.80 -5.23
CA ILE A 199 1.11 9.05 -6.49
C ILE A 199 -0.15 8.21 -6.61
N THR A 200 -0.62 8.05 -7.84
CA THR A 200 -1.74 7.19 -8.19
C THR A 200 -1.29 6.13 -9.21
N SER A 201 -2.20 5.26 -9.61
CA SER A 201 -1.99 4.36 -10.75
C SER A 201 -1.63 5.08 -12.05
N ASP A 202 -2.12 6.31 -12.27
CA ASP A 202 -1.83 7.06 -13.49
C ASP A 202 -0.33 7.42 -13.57
N ASP A 203 0.25 7.81 -12.44
CA ASP A 203 1.68 8.12 -12.34
C ASP A 203 2.52 6.85 -12.54
N LEU A 204 2.11 5.74 -11.90
CA LEU A 204 2.83 4.47 -12.02
C LEU A 204 2.77 3.88 -13.43
N THR A 205 1.61 3.89 -14.07
CA THR A 205 1.46 3.37 -15.44
C THR A 205 2.30 4.18 -16.42
N GLN A 206 2.34 5.51 -16.28
CA GLN A 206 3.24 6.36 -17.06
C GLN A 206 4.73 6.04 -16.79
N MET A 207 5.14 5.82 -15.54
CA MET A 207 6.51 5.44 -15.21
C MET A 207 6.87 4.07 -15.81
N LEU A 208 5.97 3.09 -15.76
CA LEU A 208 6.15 1.76 -16.33
C LEU A 208 6.24 1.80 -17.86
N ASP A 209 5.39 2.59 -18.52
CA ASP A 209 5.43 2.83 -19.97
C ASP A 209 6.78 3.42 -20.40
N ASN A 210 7.26 4.43 -19.67
CA ASN A 210 8.56 5.06 -19.93
C ASN A 210 9.75 4.11 -19.70
N LEU A 211 9.61 3.16 -18.76
CA LEU A 211 10.59 2.09 -18.53
C LEU A 211 10.48 0.94 -19.55
N GLY A 212 9.45 0.93 -20.40
CA GLY A 212 9.19 -0.13 -21.36
C GLY A 212 8.81 -1.46 -20.72
N LEU A 213 8.22 -1.44 -19.51
CA LEU A 213 7.82 -2.64 -18.77
C LEU A 213 6.41 -3.06 -19.16
N LYS A 214 6.20 -4.36 -19.37
CA LYS A 214 4.88 -4.90 -19.67
C LYS A 214 4.09 -5.11 -18.39
N TYR A 215 2.87 -4.59 -18.33
CA TYR A 215 1.99 -4.76 -17.18
C TYR A 215 0.51 -4.85 -17.58
N GLU A 216 -0.30 -5.30 -16.64
CA GLU A 216 -1.76 -5.17 -16.64
C GLU A 216 -2.18 -4.39 -15.38
N CYS A 217 -3.25 -3.59 -15.48
CA CYS A 217 -3.78 -2.81 -14.36
C CYS A 217 -5.26 -3.15 -14.15
N TYR A 218 -5.64 -3.41 -12.90
CA TYR A 218 -6.99 -3.75 -12.49
C TYR A 218 -7.47 -2.80 -11.42
N ASP A 219 -8.62 -2.17 -11.62
CA ASP A 219 -9.24 -1.33 -10.59
C ASP A 219 -10.34 -2.10 -9.86
N LEU A 220 -10.34 -1.98 -8.54
CA LEU A 220 -11.45 -2.42 -7.69
C LEU A 220 -11.91 -1.28 -6.80
N LEU A 221 -13.22 -1.06 -6.81
CA LEU A 221 -13.85 -0.08 -5.94
C LEU A 221 -13.61 -0.46 -4.48
N SER A 222 -13.08 0.50 -3.73
CA SER A 222 -13.01 0.48 -2.29
C SER A 222 -13.52 1.82 -1.77
N THR A 223 -14.07 1.84 -0.57
CA THR A 223 -14.60 3.05 0.05
C THR A 223 -14.02 3.25 1.44
N MET A 224 -13.97 4.51 1.87
CA MET A 224 -13.65 4.92 3.23
C MET A 224 -14.84 5.71 3.78
N ASP A 225 -15.46 5.22 4.84
CA ASP A 225 -16.55 5.89 5.54
C ASP A 225 -16.00 7.08 6.32
N ILE A 226 -16.24 8.27 5.79
CA ILE A 226 -15.79 9.54 6.37
C ILE A 226 -16.95 10.30 7.02
N SER A 227 -18.04 9.61 7.38
CA SER A 227 -19.23 10.25 7.97
C SER A 227 -18.89 11.02 9.25
N ASP A 228 -18.01 10.46 10.08
CA ASP A 228 -17.59 11.06 11.34
C ASP A 228 -16.79 12.36 11.14
N CYS A 229 -16.18 12.57 9.96
CA CYS A 229 -15.49 13.82 9.62
C CYS A 229 -16.43 15.05 9.62
N PHE A 230 -17.74 14.83 9.54
CA PHE A 230 -18.77 15.88 9.53
C PHE A 230 -19.48 16.04 10.88
N ILE A 231 -18.99 15.36 11.93
CA ILE A 231 -19.48 15.49 13.31
C ILE A 231 -18.42 16.24 14.12
N ASP A 232 -18.67 17.50 14.43
CA ASP A 232 -17.73 18.34 15.16
C ASP A 232 -17.40 17.75 16.56
N GLY A 233 -16.11 17.62 16.86
CA GLY A 233 -15.62 17.04 18.12
C GLY A 233 -15.64 15.52 18.18
N ASN A 234 -15.93 14.82 17.08
CA ASN A 234 -15.80 13.37 17.01
C ASN A 234 -14.33 12.96 16.85
N GLU A 235 -13.78 12.29 17.87
CA GLU A 235 -12.37 11.84 17.87
C GLU A 235 -12.02 10.92 16.69
N ASN A 236 -12.94 10.06 16.25
CA ASN A 236 -12.73 9.22 15.07
C ASN A 236 -12.69 10.06 13.80
N GLY A 237 -13.61 11.02 13.68
CA GLY A 237 -13.63 11.99 12.58
C GLY A 237 -12.33 12.79 12.51
N ASP A 238 -11.82 13.26 13.64
CA ASP A 238 -10.55 14.00 13.72
C ASP A 238 -9.36 13.16 13.23
N LEU A 239 -9.30 11.88 13.58
CA LEU A 239 -8.24 10.97 13.10
C LEU A 239 -8.38 10.65 11.60
N LEU A 240 -9.61 10.54 11.09
CA LEU A 240 -9.84 10.38 9.64
C LEU A 240 -9.47 11.65 8.87
N TRP A 241 -9.67 12.84 9.44
CA TRP A 241 -9.15 14.10 8.89
C TRP A 241 -7.63 14.11 8.83
N ASP A 242 -6.96 13.70 9.91
CA ASP A 242 -5.50 13.61 9.96
C ASP A 242 -4.98 12.69 8.83
N PHE A 243 -5.65 11.55 8.59
CA PHE A 243 -5.32 10.62 7.52
C PHE A 243 -5.57 11.18 6.11
N LEU A 244 -6.78 11.70 5.83
CA LEU A 244 -7.14 12.24 4.51
C LEU A 244 -6.19 13.36 4.05
N THR A 245 -5.71 14.16 5.00
CA THR A 245 -4.89 15.35 4.72
C THR A 245 -3.41 15.11 4.95
N GLU A 246 -3.03 13.89 5.35
CA GLU A 246 -1.66 13.52 5.74
C GLU A 246 -1.04 14.56 6.70
N THR A 247 -1.85 15.09 7.63
CA THR A 247 -1.50 16.21 8.50
C THR A 247 -1.86 15.92 9.96
N CYS A 248 -0.89 16.09 10.87
CA CYS A 248 -1.14 15.96 12.31
C CYS A 248 -2.09 17.05 12.85
N ASN A 249 -3.17 16.66 13.51
CA ASN A 249 -4.18 17.56 14.08
C ASN A 249 -4.69 18.57 13.04
N PHE A 250 -5.13 18.09 11.89
CA PHE A 250 -5.56 18.94 10.77
C PHE A 250 -6.61 19.97 11.22
N ASN A 251 -7.63 19.53 11.95
CA ASN A 251 -8.71 20.41 12.44
C ASN A 251 -8.23 21.53 13.36
N ALA A 252 -7.09 21.37 14.04
CA ALA A 252 -6.53 22.37 14.95
C ALA A 252 -5.50 23.31 14.28
N THR A 253 -4.95 22.92 13.13
CA THR A 253 -3.78 23.59 12.53
C THR A 253 -4.05 24.11 11.11
N ALA A 254 -5.05 23.58 10.42
CA ALA A 254 -5.39 23.99 9.07
C ALA A 254 -5.93 25.43 9.03
N PRO A 255 -5.64 26.17 7.96
CA PRO A 255 -6.35 27.41 7.66
C PRO A 255 -7.87 27.18 7.63
N PRO A 256 -8.69 28.02 8.28
CA PRO A 256 -10.14 27.81 8.36
C PRO A 256 -10.83 27.70 6.99
N ASP A 257 -10.33 28.44 5.99
CA ASP A 257 -10.80 28.36 4.61
C ASP A 257 -10.49 27.01 3.97
N LEU A 258 -9.28 26.47 4.16
CA LEU A 258 -8.92 25.12 3.69
C LEU A 258 -9.86 24.06 4.29
N ARG A 259 -10.08 24.13 5.61
CA ARG A 259 -10.95 23.18 6.30
C ARG A 259 -12.41 23.26 5.84
N ALA A 260 -12.91 24.47 5.62
CA ALA A 260 -14.27 24.69 5.14
C ALA A 260 -14.47 24.18 3.70
N GLU A 261 -13.52 24.47 2.81
CA GLU A 261 -13.54 24.00 1.43
C GLU A 261 -13.51 22.48 1.35
N LEU A 262 -12.56 21.82 2.04
CA LEU A 262 -12.50 20.36 2.09
C LEU A 262 -13.77 19.73 2.69
N GLY A 263 -14.32 20.34 3.74
CA GLY A 263 -15.57 19.86 4.36
C GLY A 263 -16.77 19.90 3.41
N LYS A 264 -16.77 20.81 2.44
CA LYS A 264 -17.78 20.83 1.38
C LYS A 264 -17.44 19.81 0.30
N ASP A 265 -16.23 19.88 -0.23
CA ASP A 265 -15.82 19.12 -1.41
C ASP A 265 -15.78 17.62 -1.16
N LEU A 266 -15.38 17.16 0.03
CA LEU A 266 -15.42 15.73 0.38
C LEU A 266 -16.83 15.13 0.37
N GLN A 267 -17.88 15.95 0.26
CA GLN A 267 -19.26 15.47 0.09
C GLN A 267 -19.73 15.48 -1.36
N GLU A 268 -18.95 16.03 -2.28
CA GLU A 268 -19.27 16.13 -3.69
C GLU A 268 -19.04 14.78 -4.41
N PRO A 269 -19.79 14.49 -5.49
CA PRO A 269 -19.71 13.21 -6.20
C PRO A 269 -18.34 12.86 -6.77
N GLU A 270 -17.47 13.85 -6.96
CA GLU A 270 -16.10 13.64 -7.47
C GLU A 270 -15.17 13.03 -6.41
N PHE A 271 -15.48 13.19 -5.12
CA PHE A 271 -14.71 12.63 -4.01
C PHE A 271 -15.40 11.44 -3.35
N SER A 272 -16.71 11.53 -3.16
CA SER A 272 -17.46 10.59 -2.32
C SER A 272 -18.84 10.29 -2.88
N ALA A 273 -19.38 9.12 -2.51
CA ALA A 273 -20.77 8.76 -2.72
C ALA A 273 -21.56 8.84 -1.41
N LYS A 274 -22.80 9.33 -1.46
CA LYS A 274 -23.73 9.29 -0.32
C LYS A 274 -24.63 8.06 -0.43
N LYS A 275 -24.56 7.16 0.55
CA LYS A 275 -25.36 5.93 0.58
C LYS A 275 -25.79 5.62 2.01
N GLU A 276 -27.07 5.33 2.21
CA GLU A 276 -27.62 4.94 3.54
C GLU A 276 -27.29 5.96 4.66
N GLY A 277 -27.27 7.25 4.33
CA GLY A 277 -26.93 8.32 5.26
C GLY A 277 -25.43 8.48 5.55
N LYS A 278 -24.57 7.67 4.94
CA LYS A 278 -23.11 7.73 5.08
C LYS A 278 -22.46 8.50 3.94
N VAL A 279 -21.28 9.05 4.20
CA VAL A 279 -20.39 9.65 3.18
C VAL A 279 -19.23 8.69 2.94
N LEU A 280 -19.22 8.07 1.76
CA LEU A 280 -18.25 7.05 1.38
C LEU A 280 -17.24 7.65 0.41
N PHE A 281 -16.09 8.06 0.93
CA PHE A 281 -14.97 8.55 0.13
C PHE A 281 -14.48 7.45 -0.81
N ASN A 282 -14.22 7.82 -2.06
CA ASN A 282 -13.77 6.90 -3.09
C ASN A 282 -12.31 6.52 -2.85
N ASN A 283 -12.10 5.32 -2.32
CA ASN A 283 -10.80 4.72 -2.04
C ASN A 283 -10.43 3.66 -3.09
N THR A 284 -10.92 3.78 -4.33
CA THR A 284 -10.64 2.80 -5.40
C THR A 284 -9.15 2.49 -5.49
N LEU A 285 -8.82 1.19 -5.50
CA LEU A 285 -7.46 0.68 -5.54
C LEU A 285 -7.15 0.14 -6.93
N SER A 286 -5.91 0.33 -7.37
CA SER A 286 -5.35 -0.26 -8.58
C SER A 286 -4.34 -1.34 -8.22
N PHE A 287 -4.48 -2.47 -8.89
CA PHE A 287 -3.61 -3.64 -8.78
C PHE A 287 -2.86 -3.78 -10.10
N ILE A 288 -1.57 -3.45 -10.09
CA ILE A 288 -0.71 -3.47 -11.28
C ILE A 288 0.16 -4.73 -11.23
N VAL A 289 0.07 -5.56 -12.27
CA VAL A 289 0.84 -6.79 -12.40
C VAL A 289 1.86 -6.61 -13.51
N VAL A 290 3.14 -6.60 -13.16
CA VAL A 290 4.27 -6.44 -14.07
C VAL A 290 4.87 -7.81 -14.40
N GLU A 291 5.15 -8.03 -15.67
CA GLU A 291 5.80 -9.24 -16.20
C GLU A 291 7.33 -9.16 -16.05
N ALA A 292 7.99 -10.33 -15.99
CA ALA A 292 9.46 -10.44 -16.05
C ALA A 292 10.03 -10.27 -17.48
#